data_AF-A0A455U595-F1
#
_entry.id   AF-A0A455U595-F1
#
_cell.length_a   1.000
_cell.length_b   1.000
_cell.length_c   1.000
_cell.angle_alpha   90.00
_cell.angle_beta   90.00
_cell.angle_gamma   90.00
#
_symmetry.space_group_name_H-M   'P 1'
#
loop_
_entity.id
_entity.type
_entity.pdbx_description
1 polymer ?
#
loop_
_entity_poly.entity_id
_entity_poly.type
_entity_poly.pdbx_seq_one_letter_code
_entity_poly.pdbx_strand_id
1 'polypeptide(L)'
;MTLAALLCWWLLEQLTSNLMANWLTNGHRHQGDAFPRTVGHWALLVSTGTALAALVGLGLFSVAGFWRFPDLLPQMFTLDHWQRSGAMLITPLVNTALIGLVATSLATALVLATLENEHRQHLKPKRALWLLYLPLLVPQIAFLFGLVVAAESLNIRPQLALVIAGHLLFVLPYIYLSLSEAYRRLDPRWLQVARSLVFRVALLFGGYVYRYCSHRC
;
A
#
# COMPACT_ATOMS: atom_id res chain seq x y z
N MET A 1 18.31 17.28 21.46
CA MET A 1 17.70 15.93 21.47
C MET A 1 17.80 15.27 20.10
N THR A 2 17.31 15.90 19.03
CA THR A 2 17.39 15.37 17.65
C THR A 2 18.82 15.20 17.12
N LEU A 3 19.71 16.18 17.36
CA LEU A 3 21.13 16.07 16.96
C LEU A 3 21.87 14.94 17.67
N ALA A 4 21.57 14.70 18.95
CA ALA A 4 22.17 13.61 19.72
C ALA A 4 21.70 12.24 19.19
N ALA A 5 20.42 12.12 18.79
CA ALA A 5 19.89 10.92 18.16
C ALA A 5 20.52 10.66 16.78
N LEU A 6 20.70 11.71 15.96
CA LEU A 6 21.35 11.60 14.65
C LEU A 6 22.83 11.21 14.76
N LEU A 7 23.57 11.81 15.72
CA LEU A 7 24.97 11.45 15.98
C LEU A 7 25.11 10.03 16.50
N CYS A 8 24.22 9.60 17.41
CA CYS A 8 24.21 8.24 17.92
C CYS A 8 23.93 7.23 16.81
N TRP A 9 22.95 7.50 15.94
CA TRP A 9 22.65 6.68 14.78
C TRP A 9 23.84 6.60 13.80
N TRP A 10 24.45 7.75 13.48
CA TRP A 10 25.60 7.81 12.57
C TRP A 10 26.81 7.04 13.11
N LEU A 11 27.10 7.13 14.41
CA LEU A 11 28.16 6.35 15.05
C LEU A 11 27.87 4.84 15.00
N LEU A 12 26.62 4.43 15.22
CA LEU A 12 26.18 3.03 15.12
C LEU A 12 26.33 2.49 13.71
N GLU A 13 25.98 3.28 12.70
CA GLU A 13 26.13 2.94 11.29
C GLU A 13 27.61 2.82 10.89
N GLN A 14 28.47 3.72 11.38
CA GLN A 14 29.90 3.66 11.11
C GLN A 14 30.57 2.44 11.80
N LEU A 15 30.16 2.12 13.03
CA LEU A 15 30.62 0.94 13.75
C LEU A 15 30.20 -0.35 13.05
N THR A 16 28.93 -0.45 12.67
CA THR A 16 28.40 -1.64 11.99
C THR A 16 29.03 -1.82 10.61
N SER A 17 29.17 -0.75 9.82
CA SER A 17 29.80 -0.82 8.49
C SER A 17 31.28 -1.21 8.56
N ASN A 18 32.06 -0.67 9.50
CA ASN A 18 33.47 -1.05 9.67
C ASN A 18 33.64 -2.51 10.11
N LEU A 19 32.77 -2.99 11.01
CA LEU A 19 32.76 -4.40 11.45
C LEU A 19 32.33 -5.34 10.31
N MET A 20 31.33 -4.94 9.53
CA MET A 20 30.83 -5.74 8.41
C MET A 20 31.79 -5.73 7.22
N ALA A 21 32.50 -4.63 6.96
CA ALA A 21 33.44 -4.49 5.83
C ALA A 21 34.62 -5.46 5.93
N ASN A 22 35.18 -5.63 7.13
CA ASN A 22 36.23 -6.63 7.41
C ASN A 22 35.72 -8.07 7.24
N TRP A 23 34.41 -8.28 7.35
CA TRP A 23 33.78 -9.59 7.24
C TRP A 23 33.36 -9.91 5.79
N LEU A 24 32.87 -8.92 5.04
CA LEU A 24 32.50 -9.00 3.62
C LEU A 24 33.72 -9.16 2.69
N THR A 25 34.89 -8.65 3.07
CA THR A 25 36.12 -8.72 2.27
C THR A 25 36.92 -10.02 2.48
N ASN A 26 36.64 -10.75 3.57
CA ASN A 26 37.28 -12.04 3.85
C ASN A 26 36.44 -13.17 3.24
N GLY A 27 36.96 -13.85 2.22
CA GLY A 27 36.29 -14.91 1.43
C GLY A 27 35.87 -16.19 2.18
N HIS A 28 35.76 -16.18 3.51
CA HIS A 28 35.34 -17.31 4.35
C HIS A 28 33.80 -17.43 4.42
N ARG A 29 33.15 -17.47 3.25
CA ARG A 29 31.70 -17.42 3.01
C ARG A 29 30.88 -18.56 3.64
N HIS A 30 31.54 -19.57 4.24
CA HIS A 30 30.88 -20.76 4.79
C HIS A 30 30.91 -20.89 6.32
N GLN A 31 31.81 -20.19 7.04
CA GLN A 31 31.95 -20.39 8.50
C GLN A 31 31.41 -19.21 9.33
N GLY A 32 31.37 -18.01 8.76
CA GLY A 32 30.78 -16.85 9.43
C GLY A 32 29.25 -16.83 9.41
N ASP A 33 28.62 -17.42 8.40
CA ASP A 33 27.20 -17.15 8.05
C ASP A 33 26.21 -17.67 9.10
N ALA A 34 26.58 -18.64 9.94
CA ALA A 34 25.70 -19.22 10.95
C ALA A 34 25.27 -18.20 12.02
N PHE A 35 26.16 -17.32 12.47
CA PHE A 35 25.84 -16.32 13.51
C PHE A 35 24.87 -15.23 13.01
N PRO A 36 25.14 -14.46 11.93
CA PRO A 36 24.21 -13.46 11.45
C PRO A 36 22.91 -14.08 10.94
N ARG A 37 22.95 -15.31 10.38
CA ARG A 37 21.75 -16.03 9.98
C ARG A 37 20.90 -16.43 11.18
N THR A 38 21.49 -16.95 12.26
CA THR A 38 20.72 -17.30 13.47
C THR A 38 20.17 -16.04 14.14
N VAL A 39 20.96 -14.97 14.26
CA VAL A 39 20.50 -13.67 14.77
C VAL A 39 19.35 -13.13 13.91
N GLY A 40 19.47 -13.18 12.58
CA GLY A 40 18.41 -12.76 11.66
C GLY A 40 17.13 -13.59 11.79
N HIS A 41 17.25 -14.92 11.93
CA HIS A 41 16.09 -15.78 12.18
C HIS A 41 15.42 -15.46 13.51
N TRP A 42 16.19 -15.30 14.59
CA TRP A 42 15.64 -14.92 15.89
C TRP A 42 15.01 -13.54 15.87
N ALA A 43 15.63 -12.56 15.21
CA ALA A 43 15.06 -11.22 15.06
C ALA A 43 13.73 -11.27 14.30
N LEU A 44 13.65 -12.05 13.22
CA LEU A 44 12.42 -12.23 12.45
C LEU A 44 11.35 -12.98 13.25
N LEU A 45 11.73 -14.03 14.00
CA LEU A 45 10.82 -14.78 14.87
C LEU A 45 10.27 -13.92 16.00
N VAL A 46 11.12 -13.13 16.66
CA VAL A 46 10.71 -12.22 17.74
C VAL A 46 9.82 -11.11 17.20
N SER A 47 10.20 -10.48 16.08
CA SER A 47 9.39 -9.43 15.45
C SER A 47 8.01 -9.93 15.04
N THR A 48 7.97 -11.07 14.33
CA THR A 48 6.72 -11.69 13.89
C THR A 48 5.90 -12.19 15.08
N GLY A 49 6.54 -12.83 16.06
CA GLY A 49 5.91 -13.33 17.28
C GLY A 49 5.30 -12.20 18.12
N THR A 50 5.98 -11.07 18.22
CA THR A 50 5.46 -9.88 18.93
C THR A 50 4.27 -9.29 18.19
N ALA A 51 4.32 -9.19 16.86
CA ALA A 51 3.19 -8.73 16.05
C ALA A 51 1.97 -9.65 16.20
N LEU A 52 2.17 -10.98 16.16
CA LEU A 52 1.12 -11.96 16.38
C LEU A 52 0.55 -11.88 17.80
N ALA A 53 1.40 -11.75 18.82
CA ALA A 53 0.96 -11.58 20.20
C ALA A 53 0.13 -10.30 20.38
N ALA A 54 0.49 -9.20 19.72
CA ALA A 54 -0.29 -7.98 19.72
C ALA A 54 -1.67 -8.16 19.07
N LEU A 55 -1.76 -8.91 17.97
CA LEU A 55 -3.04 -9.25 17.33
C LEU A 55 -3.92 -10.16 18.21
N VAL A 56 -3.32 -11.14 18.87
CA VAL A 56 -4.02 -11.99 19.85
C VAL A 56 -4.50 -11.14 21.02
N GLY A 57 -3.68 -10.23 21.53
CA GLY A 57 -4.04 -9.27 22.56
C GLY A 57 -5.23 -8.39 22.13
N LEU A 58 -5.20 -7.86 20.91
CA LEU A 58 -6.32 -7.08 20.36
C LEU A 58 -7.61 -7.91 20.26
N GLY A 59 -7.50 -9.17 19.82
CA GLY A 59 -8.62 -10.12 19.78
C GLY A 59 -9.20 -10.39 21.17
N LEU A 60 -8.33 -10.61 22.17
CA LEU A 60 -8.74 -10.77 23.57
C LEU A 60 -9.42 -9.51 24.10
N PHE A 61 -8.86 -8.33 23.84
CA PHE A 61 -9.47 -7.04 24.23
C PHE A 61 -10.83 -6.81 23.60
N SER A 62 -11.05 -7.31 22.37
CA SER A 62 -12.33 -7.17 21.68
C SER A 62 -13.50 -7.89 22.38
N VAL A 63 -13.22 -8.95 23.14
CA VAL A 63 -14.21 -9.76 23.88
C VAL A 63 -14.02 -9.69 25.39
N ALA A 64 -13.04 -8.93 25.88
CA ALA A 64 -12.76 -8.78 27.30
C ALA A 64 -13.85 -7.94 27.98
N GLY A 65 -14.34 -8.43 29.12
CA GLY A 65 -15.13 -7.64 30.06
C GLY A 65 -14.24 -6.67 30.85
N PHE A 66 -14.52 -6.50 32.13
CA PHE A 66 -13.67 -5.69 33.00
C PHE A 66 -12.29 -6.35 33.17
N TRP A 67 -11.24 -5.68 32.68
CA TRP A 67 -9.85 -6.13 32.79
C TRP A 67 -9.03 -5.08 33.53
N ARG A 68 -8.66 -5.36 34.78
CA ARG A 68 -7.90 -4.45 35.63
C ARG A 68 -6.47 -4.95 35.78
N PHE A 69 -5.52 -4.02 35.72
CA PHE A 69 -4.12 -4.31 36.10
C PHE A 69 -4.06 -4.72 37.59
N PRO A 70 -3.34 -5.79 37.98
CA PRO A 70 -2.30 -6.51 37.25
C PRO A 70 -2.73 -7.86 36.64
N ASP A 71 -4.04 -8.12 36.48
CA ASP A 71 -4.51 -9.41 35.98
C ASP A 71 -3.99 -9.69 34.57
N LEU A 72 -3.52 -10.92 34.31
CA LEU A 72 -2.98 -11.32 33.00
C LEU A 72 -4.07 -11.64 31.97
N LEU A 73 -5.26 -12.02 32.43
CA LEU A 73 -6.41 -12.39 31.58
C LEU A 73 -7.67 -11.71 32.10
N PRO A 74 -8.65 -11.40 31.22
CA PRO A 74 -9.92 -10.86 31.66
C PRO A 74 -10.67 -11.88 32.52
N GLN A 75 -11.28 -11.41 33.60
CA GLN A 75 -12.04 -12.26 34.52
C GLN A 75 -13.36 -12.76 33.90
N MET A 76 -13.88 -12.02 32.91
CA MET A 76 -15.11 -12.31 32.20
C MET A 76 -14.95 -11.99 30.71
N PHE A 77 -15.54 -12.81 29.85
CA PHE A 77 -15.68 -12.55 28.42
C PHE A 77 -17.10 -12.07 28.13
N THR A 78 -17.24 -11.05 27.28
CA THR A 78 -18.54 -10.47 26.91
C THR A 78 -18.58 -10.10 25.43
N LEU A 79 -19.77 -10.21 24.85
CA LEU A 79 -20.09 -9.75 23.49
C LEU A 79 -20.86 -8.42 23.47
N ASP A 80 -21.06 -7.81 24.65
CA ASP A 80 -21.80 -6.55 24.78
C ASP A 80 -21.20 -5.42 23.94
N HIS A 81 -19.86 -5.36 23.83
CA HIS A 81 -19.17 -4.34 23.01
C HIS A 81 -19.63 -4.39 21.56
N TRP A 82 -19.74 -5.59 20.99
CA TRP A 82 -20.20 -5.79 19.62
C TRP A 82 -21.68 -5.45 19.47
N GLN A 83 -22.52 -5.81 20.44
CA GLN A 83 -23.95 -5.50 20.39
C GLN A 83 -24.22 -3.98 20.49
N ARG A 84 -23.50 -3.28 21.37
CA ARG A 84 -23.69 -1.83 21.59
C ARG A 84 -23.08 -0.99 20.47
N SER A 85 -21.90 -1.36 19.98
CA SER A 85 -21.18 -0.59 18.96
C SER A 85 -21.51 -1.00 17.54
N GLY A 86 -22.09 -2.19 17.31
CA GLY A 86 -22.33 -2.74 15.98
C GLY A 86 -23.06 -1.77 15.05
N ALA A 87 -24.20 -1.22 15.48
CA ALA A 87 -24.97 -0.28 14.67
C ALA A 87 -24.20 1.03 14.37
N MET A 88 -23.40 1.52 15.33
CA MET A 88 -22.59 2.73 15.16
C MET A 88 -21.38 2.51 14.25
N LEU A 89 -20.89 1.27 14.13
CA LEU A 89 -19.72 0.93 13.33
C LEU A 89 -20.03 0.75 11.84
N ILE A 90 -21.28 0.47 11.46
CA ILE A 90 -21.66 0.23 10.06
C ILE A 90 -21.35 1.45 9.19
N THR A 91 -21.79 2.63 9.59
CA THR A 91 -21.57 3.88 8.82
C THR A 91 -20.08 4.19 8.58
N PRO A 92 -19.19 4.23 9.59
CA PRO A 92 -17.77 4.47 9.36
C PRO A 92 -17.10 3.34 8.57
N LEU A 93 -17.54 2.09 8.73
CA LEU A 93 -17.02 0.96 7.97
C LEU A 93 -17.36 1.09 6.47
N VAL A 94 -18.61 1.43 6.14
CA VAL A 94 -19.02 1.70 4.76
C VAL A 94 -18.27 2.91 4.19
N ASN A 95 -18.14 4.00 4.94
CA ASN A 95 -17.44 5.20 4.48
C ASN A 95 -15.96 4.92 4.20
N THR A 96 -15.25 4.25 5.11
CA THR A 96 -13.84 3.90 4.92
C THR A 96 -13.63 2.92 3.77
N ALA A 97 -14.50 1.92 3.62
CA ALA A 97 -14.47 1.00 2.48
C ALA A 97 -14.71 1.74 1.15
N LEU A 98 -15.70 2.64 1.09
CA LEU A 98 -16.00 3.43 -0.09
C LEU A 98 -14.84 4.36 -0.45
N ILE A 99 -14.29 5.07 0.52
CA ILE A 99 -13.12 5.96 0.31
C ILE A 99 -11.94 5.15 -0.22
N GLY A 100 -11.62 4.02 0.41
CA GLY A 100 -10.50 3.16 0.02
C GLY A 100 -10.66 2.59 -1.38
N LEU A 101 -11.83 2.04 -1.70
CA LEU A 101 -12.12 1.48 -3.02
C LEU A 101 -12.08 2.54 -4.12
N VAL A 102 -12.78 3.66 -3.93
CA VAL A 102 -12.84 4.72 -4.95
C VAL A 102 -11.47 5.36 -5.16
N ALA A 103 -10.75 5.70 -4.09
CA ALA A 103 -9.42 6.30 -4.20
C ALA A 103 -8.44 5.34 -4.89
N THR A 104 -8.45 4.06 -4.53
CA THR A 104 -7.56 3.05 -5.13
C THR A 104 -7.91 2.79 -6.59
N SER A 105 -9.20 2.69 -6.95
CA SER A 105 -9.61 2.49 -8.35
C SER A 105 -9.24 3.69 -9.22
N LEU A 106 -9.45 4.92 -8.73
CA LEU A 106 -9.10 6.14 -9.45
C LEU A 106 -7.58 6.26 -9.60
N ALA A 107 -6.82 6.02 -8.53
CA ALA A 107 -5.36 6.03 -8.56
C ALA A 107 -4.82 5.01 -9.57
N THR A 108 -5.33 3.78 -9.54
CA THR A 108 -4.92 2.71 -10.47
C THR A 108 -5.23 3.08 -11.91
N ALA A 109 -6.43 3.59 -12.19
CA ALA A 109 -6.82 4.03 -13.53
C ALA A 109 -5.92 5.17 -14.05
N LEU A 110 -5.65 6.17 -13.22
CA LEU A 110 -4.77 7.28 -13.57
C LEU A 110 -3.33 6.81 -13.81
N VAL A 111 -2.79 5.95 -12.93
CA VAL A 111 -1.43 5.41 -13.08
C VAL A 111 -1.32 4.58 -14.34
N LEU A 112 -2.29 3.70 -14.63
CA LEU A 112 -2.31 2.93 -15.87
C LEU A 112 -2.38 3.82 -17.10
N ALA A 113 -3.24 4.85 -17.09
CA ALA A 113 -3.32 5.82 -18.18
C ALA A 113 -2.00 6.56 -18.40
N THR A 114 -1.32 6.96 -17.31
CA THR A 114 -0.01 7.61 -17.41
C THR A 114 1.06 6.67 -17.95
N LEU A 115 1.14 5.43 -17.47
CA LEU A 115 2.13 4.44 -17.90
C LEU A 115 1.90 4.01 -19.36
N GLU A 116 0.65 3.88 -19.78
CA GLU A 116 0.32 3.59 -21.18
C GLU A 116 0.71 4.75 -22.09
N ASN A 117 0.49 5.99 -21.66
CA ASN A 117 0.92 7.17 -22.42
C ASN A 117 2.46 7.26 -22.49
N GLU A 118 3.17 6.98 -21.39
CA GLU A 118 4.64 6.88 -21.37
C GLU A 118 5.14 5.84 -22.36
N HIS A 119 4.51 4.65 -22.37
CA HIS A 119 4.90 3.54 -23.25
C HIS A 119 4.69 3.90 -24.72
N ARG A 120 3.56 4.52 -25.07
CA ARG A 120 3.23 4.90 -26.46
C ARG A 120 4.06 6.07 -26.99
N GLN A 121 4.34 7.06 -26.15
CA GLN A 121 5.03 8.28 -26.58
C GLN A 121 6.55 8.21 -26.34
N HIS A 122 7.06 7.16 -25.69
CA HIS A 122 8.45 7.02 -25.24
C HIS A 122 8.94 8.20 -24.38
N LEU A 123 8.01 8.92 -23.73
CA LEU A 123 8.29 10.06 -22.89
C LEU A 123 8.44 9.62 -21.44
N LYS A 124 9.43 10.18 -20.74
CA LYS A 124 9.59 10.02 -19.29
C LYS A 124 9.12 11.31 -18.59
N PRO A 125 8.01 11.32 -17.85
CA PRO A 125 7.43 12.54 -17.29
C PRO A 125 8.19 12.98 -16.04
N LYS A 126 9.29 13.73 -16.26
CA LYS A 126 10.15 14.24 -15.17
C LYS A 126 9.43 15.18 -14.19
N ARG A 127 8.48 15.99 -14.68
CA ARG A 127 7.74 16.95 -13.83
C ARG A 127 6.62 16.31 -13.01
N ALA A 128 5.90 15.34 -13.60
CA ALA A 128 4.84 14.63 -12.89
C ALA A 128 5.40 13.79 -11.72
N LEU A 129 6.59 13.20 -11.91
CA LEU A 129 7.32 12.51 -10.84
C LEU A 129 7.59 13.42 -9.64
N TRP A 130 7.96 14.68 -9.86
CA TRP A 130 8.21 15.62 -8.76
C TRP A 130 6.95 15.91 -7.94
N LEU A 131 5.81 16.11 -8.61
CA LEU A 131 4.52 16.29 -7.94
C LEU A 131 4.09 15.03 -7.19
N LEU A 132 4.44 13.86 -7.72
CA LEU A 132 4.16 12.56 -7.13
C LEU A 132 4.99 12.31 -5.85
N TYR A 133 6.24 12.76 -5.79
CA TYR A 133 7.09 12.61 -4.59
C TYR A 133 6.82 13.66 -3.51
N LEU A 134 6.23 14.81 -3.86
CA LEU A 134 6.00 15.91 -2.92
C LEU A 134 5.23 15.48 -1.65
N PRO A 135 4.10 14.73 -1.72
CA PRO A 135 3.36 14.30 -0.54
C PRO A 135 4.13 13.32 0.34
N LEU A 136 5.12 12.63 -0.22
CA LEU A 136 5.92 11.63 0.47
C LEU A 136 7.14 12.25 1.18
N LEU A 137 7.66 13.36 0.65
CA LEU A 137 8.78 14.11 1.22
C LEU A 137 8.37 15.05 2.35
N VAL A 138 7.20 15.69 2.22
CA VAL A 138 6.69 16.62 3.24
C VAL A 138 6.13 15.80 4.41
N PRO A 139 6.38 16.21 5.67
CA PRO A 139 5.74 15.57 6.82
C PRO A 139 4.23 15.48 6.61
N GLN A 140 3.68 14.25 6.63
CA GLN A 140 2.30 13.99 6.25
C GLN A 140 1.29 14.86 7.02
N ILE A 141 1.56 15.14 8.31
CA ILE A 141 0.76 16.02 9.16
C ILE A 141 0.74 17.45 8.61
N ALA A 142 1.91 17.99 8.21
CA ALA A 142 2.02 19.34 7.66
C ALA A 142 1.34 19.45 6.30
N PHE A 143 1.48 18.44 5.45
CA PHE A 143 0.82 18.40 4.14
C PHE A 143 -0.71 18.35 4.28
N LEU A 144 -1.22 17.49 5.16
CA LEU A 144 -2.66 17.38 5.41
C LEU A 144 -3.24 18.66 6.00
N PHE A 145 -2.53 19.30 6.95
CA PHE A 145 -2.92 20.60 7.48
C PHE A 145 -2.99 21.66 6.37
N GLY A 146 -2.00 21.69 5.47
CA GLY A 146 -2.01 22.57 4.30
C GLY A 146 -3.22 22.35 3.39
N LEU A 147 -3.62 21.09 3.14
CA LEU A 147 -4.82 20.77 2.37
C LEU A 147 -6.10 21.27 3.04
N VAL A 148 -6.22 21.12 4.37
CA VAL A 148 -7.39 21.59 5.13
C VAL A 148 -7.49 23.12 5.05
N VAL A 149 -6.38 23.83 5.28
CA VAL A 149 -6.34 25.30 5.17
C VAL A 149 -6.66 25.77 3.75
N ALA A 150 -6.18 25.07 2.72
CA ALA A 150 -6.51 25.38 1.33
C ALA A 150 -7.98 25.11 0.99
N ALA A 151 -8.57 24.04 1.52
CA ALA A 151 -9.99 23.75 1.32
C ALA A 151 -10.86 24.83 1.99
N GLU A 152 -10.50 25.25 3.20
CA GLU A 152 -11.20 26.29 3.94
C GLU A 152 -11.09 27.66 3.24
N SER A 153 -9.90 28.02 2.74
CA SER A 153 -9.72 29.29 2.01
C SER A 153 -10.52 29.34 0.71
N LEU A 154 -10.80 28.19 0.10
CA LEU A 154 -11.68 28.04 -1.06
C LEU A 154 -13.17 27.87 -0.67
N ASN A 155 -13.52 27.98 0.62
CA ASN A 155 -14.86 27.76 1.17
C ASN A 155 -15.45 26.38 0.79
N ILE A 156 -14.60 25.36 0.65
CA ILE A 156 -15.02 23.99 0.35
C ILE A 156 -15.50 23.35 1.65
N ARG A 157 -16.78 23.01 1.70
CA ARG A 157 -17.36 22.32 2.86
C ARG A 157 -16.73 20.93 3.06
N PRO A 158 -16.53 20.47 4.31
CA PRO A 158 -16.09 19.10 4.59
C PRO A 158 -17.08 18.09 3.99
N GLN A 159 -16.61 17.31 3.03
CA GLN A 159 -17.42 16.34 2.31
C GLN A 159 -16.58 15.12 1.93
N LEU A 160 -17.27 14.01 1.65
CA LEU A 160 -16.64 12.73 1.33
C LEU A 160 -15.69 12.84 0.12
N ALA A 161 -16.05 13.64 -0.89
CA ALA A 161 -15.21 13.88 -2.07
C ALA A 161 -13.85 14.50 -1.72
N LEU A 162 -13.80 15.42 -0.75
CA LEU A 162 -12.56 16.04 -0.30
C LEU A 162 -11.65 15.01 0.40
N VAL A 163 -12.25 14.10 1.16
CA VAL A 163 -11.53 12.99 1.82
C VAL A 163 -10.98 12.02 0.77
N ILE A 164 -11.77 11.65 -0.24
CA ILE A 164 -11.31 10.81 -1.37
C ILE A 164 -10.15 11.50 -2.10
N ALA A 165 -10.26 12.80 -2.39
CA ALA A 165 -9.19 13.55 -3.05
C ALA A 165 -7.90 13.54 -2.22
N GLY A 166 -8.01 13.71 -0.89
CA GLY A 166 -6.87 13.58 0.01
C GLY A 166 -6.23 12.19 -0.04
N HIS A 167 -7.03 11.12 0.02
CA HIS A 167 -6.52 9.75 -0.09
C HIS A 167 -5.87 9.49 -1.46
N LEU A 168 -6.48 10.00 -2.53
CA LEU A 168 -5.95 9.87 -3.89
C LEU A 168 -4.53 10.43 -3.99
N LEU A 169 -4.26 11.59 -3.38
CA LEU A 169 -2.92 12.21 -3.38
C LEU A 169 -1.83 11.33 -2.75
N PHE A 170 -2.17 10.53 -1.73
CA PHE A 170 -1.22 9.64 -1.05
C PHE A 170 -1.13 8.26 -1.69
N VAL A 171 -2.24 7.73 -2.21
CA VAL A 171 -2.28 6.39 -2.82
C VAL A 171 -1.61 6.38 -4.20
N LEU A 172 -1.76 7.46 -4.98
CA LEU A 172 -1.22 7.58 -6.32
C LEU A 172 0.31 7.37 -6.40
N PRO A 173 1.16 8.02 -5.57
CA PRO A 173 2.60 7.75 -5.60
C PRO A 173 2.96 6.31 -5.31
N TYR A 174 2.28 5.70 -4.33
CA TYR A 174 2.54 4.33 -3.94
C TYR A 174 2.23 3.34 -5.07
N ILE A 175 1.06 3.47 -5.71
CA ILE A 175 0.66 2.62 -6.83
C ILE A 175 1.60 2.82 -8.02
N TYR A 176 1.96 4.06 -8.35
CA TYR A 176 2.89 4.34 -9.44
C TYR A 176 4.26 3.67 -9.19
N LEU A 177 4.84 3.82 -7.99
CA LEU A 177 6.13 3.23 -7.67
C LEU A 177 6.09 1.70 -7.69
N SER A 178 5.04 1.09 -7.14
CA SER A 178 4.87 -0.36 -7.12
C SER A 178 4.66 -0.95 -8.54
N LEU A 179 3.88 -0.26 -9.38
CA LEU A 179 3.49 -0.78 -10.70
C LEU A 179 4.46 -0.41 -11.82
N SER A 180 5.17 0.72 -11.73
CA SER A 180 5.98 1.26 -12.83
C SER A 180 7.05 0.28 -13.34
N GLU A 181 7.77 -0.40 -12.44
CA GLU A 181 8.81 -1.36 -12.83
C GLU A 181 8.19 -2.62 -13.44
N ALA A 182 7.12 -3.14 -12.85
CA ALA A 182 6.40 -4.30 -13.38
C ALA A 182 5.83 -4.02 -14.78
N TYR A 183 5.25 -2.85 -15.00
CA TYR A 183 4.68 -2.45 -16.29
C TYR A 183 5.76 -2.29 -17.37
N ARG A 184 6.91 -1.68 -17.03
CA ARG A 184 8.02 -1.49 -17.98
C ARG A 184 8.70 -2.79 -18.38
N ARG A 185 8.67 -3.81 -17.52
CA ARG A 185 9.21 -5.15 -17.81
C ARG A 185 8.23 -6.07 -18.54
N LEU A 186 6.98 -5.64 -18.74
CA LEU A 186 5.99 -6.44 -19.43
C LEU A 186 6.40 -6.64 -20.90
N ASP A 187 6.70 -7.89 -21.28
CA ASP A 187 7.07 -8.21 -22.65
C ASP A 187 5.87 -7.94 -23.59
N PRO A 188 6.02 -7.10 -24.63
CA PRO A 188 4.96 -6.76 -25.57
C PRO A 188 4.36 -7.98 -26.30
N ARG A 189 5.06 -9.12 -26.32
CA ARG A 189 4.53 -10.37 -26.90
C ARG A 189 3.27 -10.87 -26.16
N TRP A 190 3.17 -10.66 -24.86
CA TRP A 190 1.96 -11.02 -24.10
C TRP A 190 0.74 -10.19 -24.52
N LEU A 191 0.94 -8.91 -24.84
CA LEU A 191 -0.09 -8.04 -25.39
C LEU A 191 -0.54 -8.49 -26.80
N GLN A 192 0.39 -8.98 -27.62
CA GLN A 192 0.07 -9.53 -28.95
C GLN A 192 -0.73 -10.83 -28.85
N VAL A 193 -0.39 -11.72 -27.93
CA VAL A 193 -1.16 -12.95 -27.65
C VAL A 193 -2.54 -12.61 -27.10
N ALA A 194 -2.65 -11.67 -26.16
CA ALA A 194 -3.95 -11.22 -25.66
C ALA A 194 -4.83 -10.64 -26.80
N ARG A 195 -4.24 -9.83 -27.68
CA ARG A 195 -4.95 -9.30 -28.86
C ARG A 195 -5.39 -10.41 -29.81
N SER A 196 -4.57 -11.44 -30.06
CA SER A 196 -4.96 -12.54 -30.97
C SER A 196 -6.06 -13.43 -30.40
N LEU A 197 -6.10 -13.63 -29.08
CA LEU A 197 -7.20 -14.31 -28.40
C LEU A 197 -8.50 -13.47 -28.39
N VAL A 198 -8.42 -12.18 -28.06
CA VAL A 198 -9.60 -11.29 -28.05
C VAL A 198 -10.17 -11.11 -29.46
N PHE A 199 -9.33 -10.98 -30.49
CA PHE A 199 -9.81 -10.93 -31.88
C PHE A 199 -10.53 -12.23 -32.29
N ARG A 200 -10.09 -13.37 -31.78
CA ARG A 200 -10.73 -14.68 -32.05
C ARG A 200 -12.04 -14.84 -31.29
N VAL A 201 -12.17 -14.32 -30.07
CA VAL A 201 -13.43 -14.31 -29.30
C VAL A 201 -14.46 -13.35 -29.91
N ALA A 202 -14.02 -12.18 -30.40
CA ALA A 202 -14.88 -11.22 -31.09
C ALA A 202 -15.42 -11.78 -32.42
N LEU A 203 -14.62 -12.57 -33.17
CA LEU A 203 -15.08 -13.28 -34.37
C LEU A 203 -16.04 -14.44 -34.05
N LEU A 204 -15.87 -15.12 -32.91
CA LEU A 204 -16.79 -16.18 -32.47
C LEU A 204 -18.16 -15.64 -32.03
N PHE A 205 -18.21 -14.46 -31.40
CA PHE A 205 -19.48 -13.80 -31.05
C PHE A 205 -20.07 -12.94 -32.19
N GLY A 206 -19.25 -12.42 -33.10
CA GLY A 206 -19.68 -11.68 -34.30
C GLY A 206 -20.12 -12.57 -35.48
N GLY A 207 -19.73 -13.84 -35.49
CA GLY A 207 -20.09 -14.81 -36.53
C GLY A 207 -21.49 -15.43 -36.42
N TYR A 208 -22.15 -15.32 -35.25
CA TYR A 208 -23.49 -15.89 -35.04
C TYR A 208 -24.65 -14.95 -35.40
N VAL A 209 -24.40 -13.64 -35.55
CA VAL A 209 -25.46 -12.67 -35.88
C VAL A 209 -25.61 -12.43 -37.39
N TYR A 210 -24.58 -12.73 -38.20
CA TYR A 210 -24.63 -12.46 -39.65
C TYR A 210 -25.09 -13.63 -40.53
N ARG A 211 -25.42 -14.80 -39.97
CA ARG A 211 -25.77 -15.99 -40.76
C ARG A 211 -27.26 -16.35 -40.81
N TYR A 212 -28.14 -15.48 -40.28
CA TYR A 212 -29.59 -15.72 -40.30
C TYR A 212 -30.41 -14.71 -41.11
N CYS A 213 -29.78 -13.86 -41.92
CA CYS A 213 -30.47 -12.88 -42.77
C CYS A 213 -30.01 -12.95 -44.24
N SER A 214 -30.01 -14.16 -44.83
CA SER A 214 -29.83 -14.31 -46.30
C SER A 214 -30.70 -15.43 -46.91
N HIS A 215 -31.77 -15.83 -46.24
CA HIS A 215 -32.77 -16.76 -46.79
C HIS A 215 -34.19 -16.26 -46.51
N ARG A 216 -34.59 -15.19 -47.20
CA ARG A 216 -35.89 -15.01 -47.89
C ARG A 216 -36.08 -13.54 -48.30
N CYS A 217 -36.40 -13.38 -49.58
CA CYS A 217 -36.78 -12.17 -50.33
C CYS A 217 -35.64 -11.22 -50.69
#